data_AF-A0A1M5CPR2-F1
#
_entry.id   AF-A0A1M5CPR2-F1
#
_cell.length_a   1.000
_cell.length_b   1.000
_cell.length_c   1.000
_cell.angle_alpha   90.00
_cell.angle_beta   90.00
_cell.angle_gamma   90.00
#
_symmetry.space_group_name_H-M   'P 1'
#
loop_
_entity.id
_entity.type
_entity.pdbx_description
1 polymer ?
#
loop_
_entity_poly.entity_id
_entity_poly.type
_entity_poly.pdbx_seq_one_letter_code
_entity_poly.pdbx_strand_id
1 'polypeptide(L)'
;MKYLIYLLLISQSIITSASENELSLEKNIEKLKIRTDKIQSESNEEHTQKLQILIEGSKHNDQEISSIKDNIDILSKKIEKRDLNYLFDLAIPFSLSIISALFFWLALYYFERKRKNNIRKNINRHFSSIRQELFHTFDTIMISSFNYNPPSPYQNKIKHEEFTIEDIKIGLLNKCFSLGNITDKSIIHLLQPILGRLIQRFENIDNKIILCMTYYQELTSKEIDLLEDIREKIQTYDLKTLDQILTSAVTQDLSFMKSNFYDLYKLFLEIQKISLKNNAGNWNDIAYKASYLCKKGTYEECLNFIKKQKHFKDRLNIYKLRSLISLKKTNEAKNTLNEMLKNNNDTIGFRYCYEDIFDNEEYSEIFQKYTSSDNVEKAKNILLKEKKHNENFIESCLALERHYKRRHDDHAAFIASKKKQITFRIDKNHSQRTIGER
;
A
#
# COMPACT_ATOMS: atom_id res chain seq x y z
N MET A 1 -163.59 32.56 10.24
CA MET A 1 -163.61 32.41 8.77
C MET A 1 -162.71 33.38 7.99
N LYS A 2 -162.14 34.45 8.58
CA LYS A 2 -161.20 35.36 7.87
C LYS A 2 -159.70 35.01 7.99
N TYR A 3 -159.30 34.22 8.98
CA TYR A 3 -157.89 33.82 9.19
C TYR A 3 -157.46 32.57 8.41
N LEU A 4 -158.41 31.80 7.84
CA LEU A 4 -158.12 30.60 7.05
C LEU A 4 -157.60 30.91 5.63
N ILE A 5 -157.81 32.14 5.14
CA ILE A 5 -157.44 32.54 3.77
C ILE A 5 -156.03 33.16 3.72
N TYR A 6 -155.56 33.77 4.82
CA TYR A 6 -154.27 34.47 4.83
C TYR A 6 -153.06 33.53 4.95
N LEU A 7 -153.23 32.36 5.58
CA LEU A 7 -152.14 31.39 5.74
C LEU A 7 -151.94 30.48 4.51
N LEU A 8 -152.99 30.24 3.71
CA LEU A 8 -152.89 29.51 2.44
C LEU A 8 -152.11 30.27 1.36
N LEU A 9 -152.00 31.60 1.47
CA LEU A 9 -151.23 32.43 0.54
C LEU A 9 -149.72 32.49 0.87
N ILE A 10 -149.34 32.25 2.13
CA ILE A 10 -147.92 32.20 2.53
C ILE A 10 -147.30 30.84 2.14
N SER A 11 -148.10 29.78 2.02
CA SER A 11 -147.63 28.46 1.56
C SER A 11 -147.28 28.39 0.06
N GLN A 12 -147.69 29.35 -0.78
CA GLN A 12 -147.39 29.31 -2.22
C GLN A 12 -146.14 30.10 -2.64
N SER A 13 -145.67 31.09 -1.87
CA SER A 13 -144.51 31.91 -2.30
C SER A 13 -143.15 31.33 -1.93
N ILE A 14 -143.08 30.38 -1.00
CA ILE A 14 -141.80 29.79 -0.56
C ILE A 14 -141.40 28.60 -1.45
N ILE A 15 -142.38 27.91 -2.03
CA ILE A 15 -142.17 26.73 -2.89
C ILE A 15 -141.54 27.10 -4.25
N THR A 16 -141.67 28.33 -4.73
CA THR A 16 -141.05 28.80 -5.98
C THR A 16 -139.58 29.22 -5.84
N SER A 17 -139.05 29.38 -4.63
CA SER A 17 -137.61 29.64 -4.41
C SER A 17 -136.74 28.37 -4.35
N ALA A 18 -137.39 27.21 -4.53
CA ALA A 18 -136.77 25.89 -4.51
C ALA A 18 -136.26 25.39 -5.88
N SER A 19 -136.19 26.19 -6.96
CA SER A 19 -135.76 25.63 -8.27
C SER A 19 -134.66 26.36 -9.04
N GLU A 20 -134.15 27.51 -8.60
CA GLU A 20 -133.11 28.25 -9.34
C GLU A 20 -131.68 28.10 -8.78
N ASN A 21 -131.49 27.60 -7.56
CA ASN A 21 -130.16 27.44 -6.95
C ASN A 21 -129.50 26.07 -7.17
N GLU A 22 -130.24 25.04 -7.60
CA GLU A 22 -129.71 23.69 -7.81
C GLU A 22 -128.87 23.56 -9.09
N LEU A 23 -129.21 24.29 -10.17
CA LEU A 23 -128.54 24.14 -11.48
C LEU A 23 -127.16 24.84 -11.57
N SER A 24 -126.87 25.77 -10.66
CA SER A 24 -125.63 26.57 -10.63
C SER A 24 -124.49 25.84 -9.89
N LEU A 25 -124.83 24.99 -8.92
CA LEU A 25 -123.85 24.33 -8.04
C LEU A 25 -123.21 23.10 -8.72
N GLU A 26 -123.98 22.32 -9.49
CA GLU A 26 -123.50 21.09 -10.11
C GLU A 26 -122.41 21.33 -11.16
N LYS A 27 -122.52 22.41 -11.97
CA LYS A 27 -121.51 22.75 -12.99
C LYS A 27 -120.14 23.14 -12.42
N ASN A 28 -120.08 23.66 -11.20
CA ASN A 28 -118.83 24.06 -10.56
C ASN A 28 -118.11 22.88 -9.90
N ILE A 29 -118.86 21.90 -9.40
CA ILE A 29 -118.31 20.69 -8.77
C ILE A 29 -117.66 19.78 -9.82
N GLU A 30 -118.25 19.68 -11.01
CA GLU A 30 -117.72 18.83 -12.09
C GLU A 30 -116.39 19.35 -12.66
N LYS A 31 -116.24 20.68 -12.80
CA LYS A 31 -114.96 21.29 -13.22
C LYS A 31 -113.83 21.12 -12.21
N LEU A 32 -114.13 21.04 -10.91
CA LEU A 32 -113.13 20.84 -9.86
C LEU A 32 -112.67 19.39 -9.76
N LYS A 33 -113.55 18.40 -10.00
CA LYS A 33 -113.15 16.98 -10.05
C LYS A 33 -112.16 16.70 -11.17
N ILE A 34 -112.43 17.17 -12.39
CA ILE A 34 -111.56 16.93 -13.55
C ILE A 34 -110.13 17.48 -13.35
N ARG A 35 -109.99 18.62 -12.66
CA ARG A 35 -108.67 19.20 -12.36
C ARG A 35 -107.90 18.42 -11.28
N THR A 36 -108.62 17.83 -10.32
CA THR A 36 -108.01 17.11 -9.19
C THR A 36 -107.53 15.74 -9.63
N ASP A 37 -108.32 15.04 -10.46
CA ASP A 37 -107.96 13.71 -10.97
C ASP A 37 -106.72 13.74 -11.88
N LYS A 38 -106.54 14.82 -12.65
CA LYS A 38 -105.37 15.00 -13.53
C LYS A 38 -104.06 15.23 -12.76
N ILE A 39 -104.10 16.01 -11.68
CA ILE A 39 -102.91 16.26 -10.84
C ILE A 39 -102.52 15.00 -10.07
N GLN A 40 -103.50 14.19 -9.67
CA GLN A 40 -103.25 12.97 -8.91
C GLN A 40 -102.69 11.83 -9.80
N SER A 41 -103.07 11.77 -11.07
CA SER A 41 -102.50 10.79 -12.01
C SER A 41 -101.04 11.11 -12.37
N GLU A 42 -100.72 12.38 -12.63
CA GLU A 42 -99.35 12.79 -13.02
C GLU A 42 -98.35 12.61 -11.85
N SER A 43 -98.77 12.87 -10.60
CA SER A 43 -97.94 12.68 -9.41
C SER A 43 -97.68 11.20 -9.08
N ASN A 44 -98.69 10.34 -9.22
CA ASN A 44 -98.54 8.91 -8.94
C ASN A 44 -97.64 8.19 -9.95
N GLU A 45 -97.66 8.62 -11.22
CA GLU A 45 -96.84 8.02 -12.26
C GLU A 45 -95.34 8.33 -12.05
N GLU A 46 -95.00 9.56 -11.66
CA GLU A 46 -93.62 9.96 -11.34
C GLU A 46 -93.06 9.23 -10.11
N HIS A 47 -93.87 9.06 -9.06
CA HIS A 47 -93.46 8.33 -7.86
C HIS A 47 -93.26 6.84 -8.12
N THR A 48 -94.09 6.23 -8.96
CA THR A 48 -93.98 4.80 -9.29
C THR A 48 -92.72 4.50 -10.09
N GLN A 49 -92.35 5.37 -11.04
CA GLN A 49 -91.10 5.24 -11.80
C GLN A 49 -89.85 5.40 -10.92
N LYS A 50 -89.84 6.37 -9.99
CA LYS A 50 -88.72 6.53 -9.03
C LYS A 50 -88.56 5.33 -8.10
N LEU A 51 -89.67 4.72 -7.67
CA LEU A 51 -89.65 3.50 -6.85
C LEU A 51 -89.12 2.29 -7.63
N GLN A 52 -89.49 2.12 -8.89
CA GLN A 52 -88.97 1.02 -9.73
C GLN A 52 -87.46 1.11 -9.93
N ILE A 53 -86.93 2.30 -10.21
CA ILE A 53 -85.48 2.53 -10.36
C ILE A 53 -84.72 2.21 -9.07
N LEU A 54 -85.26 2.61 -7.91
CA LEU A 54 -84.66 2.29 -6.61
C LEU A 54 -84.70 0.79 -6.29
N ILE A 55 -85.79 0.09 -6.64
CA ILE A 55 -85.93 -1.35 -6.42
C ILE A 55 -84.96 -2.13 -7.32
N GLU A 56 -84.85 -1.78 -8.60
CA GLU A 56 -83.89 -2.41 -9.53
C GLU A 56 -82.44 -2.14 -9.13
N GLY A 57 -82.13 -0.92 -8.69
CA GLY A 57 -80.83 -0.58 -8.11
C GLY A 57 -80.49 -1.40 -6.85
N SER A 58 -81.47 -1.64 -5.97
CA SER A 58 -81.26 -2.47 -4.78
C SER A 58 -80.98 -3.93 -5.13
N LYS A 59 -81.68 -4.49 -6.12
CA LYS A 59 -81.48 -5.89 -6.57
C LYS A 59 -80.12 -6.10 -7.21
N HIS A 60 -79.63 -5.12 -7.98
CA HIS A 60 -78.28 -5.18 -8.57
C HIS A 60 -77.20 -5.10 -7.48
N ASN A 61 -77.39 -4.26 -6.47
CA ASN A 61 -76.47 -4.19 -5.33
C ASN A 61 -76.47 -5.48 -4.49
N ASP A 62 -77.64 -6.11 -4.29
CA ASP A 62 -77.73 -7.38 -3.57
C ASP A 62 -77.03 -8.53 -4.32
N GLN A 63 -77.09 -8.55 -5.65
CA GLN A 63 -76.36 -9.50 -6.48
C GLN A 63 -74.83 -9.28 -6.43
N GLU A 64 -74.37 -8.03 -6.46
CA GLU A 64 -72.95 -7.72 -6.29
C GLU A 64 -72.45 -8.10 -4.90
N ILE A 65 -73.20 -7.78 -3.84
CA ILE A 65 -72.87 -8.16 -2.47
C ILE A 65 -72.82 -9.69 -2.30
N SER A 66 -73.74 -10.42 -2.94
CA SER A 66 -73.70 -11.89 -2.99
C SER A 66 -72.40 -12.40 -3.63
N SER A 67 -72.04 -11.85 -4.79
CA SER A 67 -70.83 -12.27 -5.50
C SER A 67 -69.54 -11.95 -4.72
N ILE A 68 -69.53 -10.82 -3.99
CA ILE A 68 -68.42 -10.43 -3.11
C ILE A 68 -68.35 -11.38 -1.91
N LYS A 69 -69.48 -11.74 -1.29
CA LYS A 69 -69.52 -12.72 -0.21
C LYS A 69 -69.02 -14.09 -0.66
N ASP A 70 -69.43 -14.56 -1.83
CA ASP A 70 -68.97 -15.84 -2.38
C ASP A 70 -67.46 -15.80 -2.66
N ASN A 71 -66.93 -14.70 -3.20
CA ASN A 71 -65.49 -14.53 -3.40
C ASN A 71 -64.70 -14.45 -2.09
N ILE A 72 -65.25 -13.79 -1.07
CA ILE A 72 -64.66 -13.75 0.28
C ILE A 72 -64.67 -15.14 0.91
N ASP A 73 -65.74 -15.92 0.72
CA ASP A 73 -65.85 -17.28 1.27
C ASP A 73 -64.93 -18.29 0.54
N ILE A 74 -64.70 -18.08 -0.76
CA ILE A 74 -63.68 -18.82 -1.52
C ILE A 74 -62.27 -18.45 -1.05
N LEU A 75 -61.99 -17.16 -0.81
CA LEU A 75 -60.70 -16.69 -0.32
C LEU A 75 -60.44 -17.14 1.12
N SER A 76 -61.44 -17.06 2.00
CA SER A 76 -61.35 -17.52 3.39
C SER A 76 -61.07 -19.02 3.43
N LYS A 77 -61.79 -19.85 2.68
CA LYS A 77 -61.53 -21.29 2.56
C LYS A 77 -60.15 -21.61 1.96
N LYS A 78 -59.62 -20.75 1.09
CA LYS A 78 -58.28 -20.91 0.49
C LYS A 78 -57.16 -20.51 1.45
N ILE A 79 -57.42 -19.56 2.36
CA ILE A 79 -56.52 -19.16 3.44
C ILE A 79 -56.58 -20.19 4.59
N GLU A 80 -57.77 -20.67 4.93
CA GLU A 80 -58.01 -21.66 6.00
C GLU A 80 -57.48 -23.05 5.63
N LYS A 81 -57.37 -23.38 4.33
CA LYS A 81 -56.71 -24.59 3.82
C LYS A 81 -55.19 -24.45 3.59
N ARG A 82 -54.61 -23.26 3.76
CA ARG A 82 -53.15 -23.14 3.90
C ARG A 82 -52.83 -23.45 5.35
N ASP A 83 -52.62 -24.73 5.64
CA ASP A 83 -51.85 -25.14 6.80
C ASP A 83 -50.46 -24.51 6.64
N LEU A 84 -50.32 -23.29 7.15
CA LEU A 84 -49.06 -22.56 7.24
C LEU A 84 -48.17 -23.38 8.15
N ASN A 85 -47.40 -24.27 7.56
CA ASN A 85 -46.30 -24.93 8.23
C ASN A 85 -45.25 -23.85 8.49
N TYR A 86 -45.40 -23.13 9.60
CA TYR A 86 -44.49 -22.06 10.05
C TYR A 86 -43.02 -22.49 9.98
N LEU A 87 -42.75 -23.78 10.18
CA LEU A 87 -41.45 -24.42 9.96
C LEU A 87 -40.97 -24.31 8.50
N PHE A 88 -41.80 -24.70 7.52
CA PHE A 88 -41.42 -24.70 6.11
C PHE A 88 -41.49 -23.32 5.46
N ASP A 89 -42.51 -22.52 5.79
CA ASP A 89 -42.76 -21.25 5.11
C ASP A 89 -41.94 -20.08 5.69
N LEU A 90 -41.53 -20.16 6.96
CA LEU A 90 -40.80 -19.09 7.65
C LEU A 90 -39.42 -19.52 8.14
N ALA A 91 -39.34 -20.64 8.87
CA ALA A 91 -38.10 -21.05 9.51
C ALA A 91 -37.06 -21.55 8.49
N ILE A 92 -37.47 -22.25 7.42
CA ILE A 92 -36.56 -22.71 6.36
C ILE A 92 -35.94 -21.51 5.61
N PRO A 93 -36.69 -20.54 5.05
CA PRO A 93 -36.09 -19.38 4.38
C PRO A 93 -35.17 -18.56 5.30
N PHE A 94 -35.54 -18.38 6.56
CA PHE A 94 -34.72 -17.64 7.53
C PHE A 94 -33.43 -18.39 7.86
N SER A 95 -33.51 -19.70 8.08
CA SER A 95 -32.34 -20.57 8.31
C SER A 95 -31.43 -20.61 7.09
N LEU A 96 -31.98 -20.73 5.88
CA LEU A 96 -31.24 -20.64 4.62
C LEU A 96 -30.57 -19.28 4.45
N SER A 97 -31.22 -18.19 4.85
CA SER A 97 -30.64 -16.84 4.84
C SER A 97 -29.44 -16.72 5.79
N ILE A 98 -29.58 -17.23 7.02
CA ILE A 98 -28.48 -17.26 8.00
C ILE A 98 -27.32 -18.13 7.50
N ILE A 99 -27.61 -19.34 7.01
CA ILE A 99 -26.61 -20.26 6.47
C ILE A 99 -25.91 -19.61 5.28
N SER A 100 -26.65 -18.99 4.36
CA SER A 100 -26.12 -18.26 3.21
C SER A 100 -25.21 -17.10 3.66
N ALA A 101 -25.65 -16.28 4.62
CA ALA A 101 -24.85 -15.20 5.17
C ALA A 101 -23.55 -15.71 5.81
N LEU A 102 -23.60 -16.85 6.52
CA LEU A 102 -22.42 -17.50 7.09
C LEU A 102 -21.46 -17.99 5.99
N PHE A 103 -21.97 -18.60 4.92
CA PHE A 103 -21.17 -18.98 3.76
C PHE A 103 -20.54 -17.77 3.07
N PHE A 104 -21.29 -16.68 2.86
CA PHE A 104 -20.77 -15.43 2.29
C PHE A 104 -19.70 -14.81 3.18
N TRP A 105 -19.91 -14.78 4.50
CA TRP A 105 -18.92 -14.27 5.45
C TRP A 105 -17.64 -15.11 5.42
N LEU A 106 -17.75 -16.44 5.44
CA LEU A 106 -16.59 -17.33 5.32
C LEU A 106 -15.85 -17.15 3.99
N ALA A 107 -16.58 -17.02 2.88
CA ALA A 107 -16.00 -16.79 1.56
C ALA A 107 -15.27 -15.44 1.53
N LEU A 108 -15.91 -14.36 1.94
CA LEU A 108 -15.32 -13.02 2.00
C LEU A 108 -14.11 -12.98 2.93
N TYR A 109 -14.20 -13.58 4.12
CA TYR A 109 -13.09 -13.69 5.07
C TYR A 109 -11.89 -14.44 4.44
N TYR A 110 -12.15 -15.54 3.75
CA TYR A 110 -11.11 -16.29 3.04
C TYR A 110 -10.49 -15.48 1.89
N PHE A 111 -11.31 -14.80 1.08
CA PHE A 111 -10.83 -13.94 -0.01
C PHE A 111 -10.01 -12.76 0.51
N GLU A 112 -10.46 -12.10 1.58
CA GLU A 112 -9.73 -11.02 2.23
C GLU A 112 -8.41 -11.50 2.79
N ARG A 113 -8.38 -12.65 3.48
CA ARG A 113 -7.14 -13.22 4.01
C ARG A 113 -6.16 -13.57 2.90
N LYS A 114 -6.62 -14.17 1.80
CA LYS A 114 -5.80 -14.46 0.63
C LYS A 114 -5.28 -13.18 -0.02
N ARG A 115 -6.12 -12.15 -0.16
CA ARG A 115 -5.74 -10.83 -0.67
C ARG A 115 -4.67 -10.18 0.21
N LYS A 116 -4.87 -10.13 1.53
CA LYS A 116 -3.91 -9.60 2.51
C LYS A 116 -2.56 -10.31 2.45
N ASN A 117 -2.56 -11.64 2.40
CA ASN A 117 -1.32 -12.42 2.27
C ASN A 117 -0.56 -12.10 0.96
N ASN A 118 -1.28 -11.94 -0.15
CA ASN A 118 -0.68 -11.57 -1.43
C ASN A 118 -0.12 -10.15 -1.42
N ILE A 119 -0.87 -9.19 -0.86
CA ILE A 119 -0.41 -7.80 -0.69
C ILE A 119 0.84 -7.77 0.18
N ARG A 120 0.82 -8.47 1.32
CA ARG A 120 1.97 -8.54 2.23
C ARG A 120 3.21 -9.13 1.54
N LYS A 121 3.03 -10.15 0.70
CA LYS A 121 4.13 -10.70 -0.12
C LYS A 121 4.72 -9.66 -1.07
N ASN A 122 3.88 -8.83 -1.70
CA ASN A 122 4.35 -7.75 -2.56
C ASN A 122 5.07 -6.66 -1.77
N ILE A 123 4.52 -6.25 -0.62
CA ILE A 123 5.20 -5.33 0.30
C ILE A 123 6.59 -5.85 0.67
N ASN A 124 6.72 -7.12 1.06
CA ASN A 124 8.02 -7.72 1.39
C ASN A 124 9.01 -7.73 0.21
N ARG A 125 8.52 -7.89 -1.03
CA ARG A 125 9.35 -7.75 -2.23
C ARG A 125 9.85 -6.32 -2.40
N HIS A 126 9.00 -5.32 -2.14
CA HIS A 126 9.40 -3.92 -2.19
C HIS A 126 10.42 -3.59 -1.09
N PHE A 127 10.24 -4.04 0.16
CA PHE A 127 11.26 -3.93 1.21
C PHE A 127 12.60 -4.57 0.80
N SER A 128 12.55 -5.76 0.18
CA SER A 128 13.75 -6.43 -0.30
C SER A 128 14.44 -5.66 -1.43
N SER A 129 13.65 -5.01 -2.30
CA SER A 129 14.16 -4.12 -3.34
C SER A 129 14.79 -2.85 -2.77
N ILE A 130 14.15 -2.21 -1.78
CA ILE A 130 14.69 -1.02 -1.10
C ILE A 130 16.01 -1.39 -0.42
N ARG A 131 16.05 -2.51 0.30
CA ARG A 131 17.28 -3.05 0.90
C ARG A 131 18.39 -3.20 -0.14
N GLN A 132 18.06 -3.77 -1.30
CA GLN A 132 19.04 -4.01 -2.35
C GLN A 132 19.57 -2.69 -2.93
N GLU A 133 18.71 -1.71 -3.19
CA GLU A 133 19.14 -0.39 -3.67
C GLU A 133 20.00 0.33 -2.63
N LEU A 134 19.62 0.29 -1.34
CA LEU A 134 20.44 0.82 -0.23
C LEU A 134 21.80 0.12 -0.15
N PHE A 135 21.83 -1.21 -0.26
CA PHE A 135 23.09 -1.95 -0.32
C PHE A 135 23.96 -1.46 -1.48
N HIS A 136 23.39 -1.27 -2.67
CA HIS A 136 24.13 -0.76 -3.83
C HIS A 136 24.59 0.69 -3.68
N THR A 137 23.88 1.52 -2.91
CA THR A 137 24.34 2.86 -2.52
C THR A 137 25.64 2.79 -1.73
N PHE A 138 25.71 1.91 -0.71
CA PHE A 138 26.94 1.72 0.08
C PHE A 138 28.05 1.06 -0.74
N ASP A 139 27.72 0.10 -1.60
CA ASP A 139 28.68 -0.52 -2.51
C ASP A 139 29.28 0.52 -3.47
N THR A 140 28.46 1.45 -3.97
CA THR A 140 28.89 2.52 -4.89
C THR A 140 29.97 3.42 -4.29
N ILE A 141 29.86 3.76 -3.01
CA ILE A 141 30.87 4.59 -2.34
C ILE A 141 32.14 3.79 -2.04
N MET A 142 32.08 2.45 -1.98
CA MET A 142 33.23 1.59 -1.69
C MET A 142 33.87 0.96 -2.93
N ILE A 143 33.38 1.24 -4.14
CA ILE A 143 34.04 0.82 -5.37
C ILE A 143 35.29 1.68 -5.59
N SER A 144 36.42 1.04 -5.86
CA SER A 144 37.71 1.69 -6.05
C SER A 144 38.01 2.09 -7.50
N SER A 145 37.31 1.51 -8.49
CA SER A 145 37.35 1.94 -9.89
C SER A 145 36.18 1.39 -10.69
N PHE A 146 35.51 2.28 -11.42
CA PHE A 146 34.41 1.91 -12.33
C PHE A 146 34.88 1.32 -13.67
N ASN A 147 36.15 1.48 -14.02
CA ASN A 147 36.70 0.99 -15.29
C ASN A 147 36.94 -0.52 -15.28
N TYR A 148 37.06 -1.12 -14.09
CA TYR A 148 37.32 -2.56 -13.93
C TYR A 148 36.20 -3.32 -13.22
N ASN A 149 35.18 -2.62 -12.68
CA ASN A 149 34.00 -3.16 -11.97
C ASN A 149 34.26 -4.42 -11.08
N PRO A 150 35.35 -4.53 -10.30
CA PRO A 150 35.41 -5.60 -9.31
C PRO A 150 34.35 -5.33 -8.24
N PRO A 151 33.71 -6.39 -7.69
CA PRO A 151 32.83 -6.21 -6.54
C PRO A 151 33.62 -5.54 -5.41
N SER A 152 32.97 -4.65 -4.64
CA SER A 152 33.67 -4.00 -3.53
C SER A 152 34.11 -5.07 -2.51
N PRO A 153 35.34 -4.98 -1.97
CA PRO A 153 35.77 -5.85 -0.87
C PRO A 153 34.92 -5.63 0.40
N TYR A 154 34.17 -4.53 0.47
CA TYR A 154 33.32 -4.17 1.61
C TYR A 154 31.91 -4.74 1.54
N GLN A 155 31.53 -5.46 0.48
CA GLN A 155 30.17 -6.03 0.37
C GLN A 155 29.81 -6.92 1.55
N ASN A 156 30.78 -7.70 2.07
CA ASN A 156 30.57 -8.51 3.26
C ASN A 156 30.34 -7.62 4.49
N LYS A 157 31.18 -6.61 4.72
CA LYS A 157 31.00 -5.69 5.86
C LYS A 157 29.62 -5.01 5.83
N ILE A 158 29.20 -4.53 4.66
CA ILE A 158 27.90 -3.86 4.47
C ILE A 158 26.76 -4.80 4.85
N LYS A 159 26.75 -6.04 4.31
CA LYS A 159 25.65 -7.00 4.51
C LYS A 159 25.56 -7.56 5.94
N HIS A 160 26.65 -7.56 6.70
CA HIS A 160 26.75 -8.32 7.96
C HIS A 160 26.88 -7.42 9.21
N GLU A 161 26.46 -6.16 9.13
CA GLU A 161 26.45 -5.22 10.27
C GLU A 161 27.85 -4.84 10.78
N GLU A 162 28.88 -4.96 9.94
CA GLU A 162 30.28 -4.67 10.29
C GLU A 162 30.80 -3.37 9.64
N PHE A 163 29.93 -2.64 8.93
CA PHE A 163 30.32 -1.43 8.21
C PHE A 163 30.29 -0.21 9.13
N THR A 164 31.47 0.37 9.36
CA THR A 164 31.66 1.47 10.33
C THR A 164 31.53 2.85 9.68
N ILE A 165 31.40 3.89 10.51
CA ILE A 165 31.41 5.28 10.02
C ILE A 165 32.77 5.66 9.43
N GLU A 166 33.87 5.09 9.94
CA GLU A 166 35.21 5.24 9.39
C GLU A 166 35.33 4.60 8.01
N ASP A 167 34.79 3.38 7.81
CA ASP A 167 34.76 2.74 6.50
C ASP A 167 33.98 3.62 5.49
N ILE A 168 32.83 4.17 5.89
CA ILE A 168 32.03 5.10 5.07
C ILE A 168 32.82 6.35 4.72
N LYS A 169 33.50 6.97 5.71
CA LYS A 169 34.35 8.13 5.49
C LYS A 169 35.43 7.82 4.45
N ILE A 170 36.13 6.70 4.61
CA ILE A 170 37.17 6.25 3.66
C ILE A 170 36.59 6.07 2.26
N GLY A 171 35.42 5.44 2.15
CA GLY A 171 34.70 5.28 0.90
C GLY A 171 34.41 6.59 0.19
N LEU A 172 34.02 7.62 0.94
CA LEU A 172 33.63 8.92 0.41
C LEU A 172 34.81 9.84 0.06
N LEU A 173 36.00 9.62 0.64
CA LEU A 173 37.17 10.49 0.44
C LEU A 173 37.65 10.57 -1.01
N ASN A 174 37.52 9.48 -1.78
CA ASN A 174 37.90 9.47 -3.19
C ASN A 174 36.70 9.68 -4.14
N LYS A 175 35.54 10.07 -3.60
CA LYS A 175 34.32 10.28 -4.37
C LYS A 175 34.06 11.76 -4.53
N CYS A 176 33.62 12.15 -5.71
CA CYS A 176 33.16 13.51 -6.00
C CYS A 176 31.85 13.47 -6.79
N PHE A 177 31.21 14.62 -6.98
CA PHE A 177 30.03 14.72 -7.83
C PHE A 177 30.39 14.73 -9.32
N SER A 178 31.33 15.60 -9.71
CA SER A 178 31.79 15.76 -11.08
C SER A 178 33.31 15.97 -11.13
N LEU A 179 33.95 15.55 -12.22
CA LEU A 179 35.36 15.82 -12.48
C LEU A 179 35.61 17.20 -13.11
N GLY A 180 34.61 17.74 -13.82
CA GLY A 180 34.74 19.01 -14.56
C GLY A 180 34.95 20.23 -13.67
N ASN A 181 34.58 20.10 -12.39
CA ASN A 181 34.58 21.17 -11.40
C ASN A 181 35.80 21.10 -10.45
N ILE A 182 36.76 20.20 -10.71
CA ILE A 182 37.92 20.01 -9.84
C ILE A 182 38.96 21.11 -10.06
N THR A 183 39.26 21.87 -9.00
CA THR A 183 40.19 23.02 -9.08
C THR A 183 41.65 22.57 -9.05
N ASP A 184 41.97 21.51 -8.29
CA ASP A 184 43.32 20.95 -8.22
C ASP A 184 43.50 19.78 -9.17
N LYS A 185 44.18 20.04 -10.29
CA LYS A 185 44.48 19.01 -11.31
C LYS A 185 45.36 17.87 -10.80
N SER A 186 46.14 18.08 -9.74
CA SER A 186 47.06 17.06 -9.21
C SER A 186 46.33 15.87 -8.59
N ILE A 187 45.09 16.04 -8.11
CA ILE A 187 44.32 14.99 -7.43
C ILE A 187 43.19 14.39 -8.28
N ILE A 188 42.96 14.91 -9.50
CA ILE A 188 41.87 14.45 -10.38
C ILE A 188 41.92 12.93 -10.59
N HIS A 189 43.11 12.37 -10.79
CA HIS A 189 43.30 10.94 -11.03
C HIS A 189 42.96 10.04 -9.83
N LEU A 190 42.83 10.61 -8.63
CA LEU A 190 42.46 9.91 -7.40
C LEU A 190 40.96 9.99 -7.13
N LEU A 191 40.22 10.90 -7.78
CA LEU A 191 38.81 11.17 -7.54
C LEU A 191 37.91 10.42 -8.52
N GLN A 192 36.70 10.09 -8.06
CA GLN A 192 35.72 9.34 -8.84
C GLN A 192 34.33 9.98 -8.79
N PRO A 193 33.77 10.35 -9.94
CA PRO A 193 32.44 10.95 -9.99
C PRO A 193 31.36 9.89 -9.75
N ILE A 194 30.46 10.13 -8.79
CA ILE A 194 29.34 9.22 -8.47
C ILE A 194 27.96 9.86 -8.49
N LEU A 195 27.84 11.15 -8.82
CA LEU A 195 26.57 11.90 -8.77
C LEU A 195 25.42 11.17 -9.48
N GLY A 196 25.58 10.87 -10.77
CA GLY A 196 24.52 10.24 -11.56
C GLY A 196 24.08 8.87 -11.02
N ARG A 197 25.03 8.08 -10.48
CA ARG A 197 24.72 6.79 -9.87
C ARG A 197 23.95 6.97 -8.57
N LEU A 198 24.35 7.91 -7.71
CA LEU A 198 23.65 8.18 -6.46
C LEU A 198 22.23 8.69 -6.70
N ILE A 199 22.04 9.64 -7.63
CA ILE A 199 20.71 10.16 -8.00
C ILE A 199 19.81 9.01 -8.44
N GLN A 200 20.27 8.18 -9.39
CA GLN A 200 19.49 7.07 -9.89
C GLN A 200 19.09 6.08 -8.77
N ARG A 201 20.00 5.79 -7.83
CA ARG A 201 19.73 4.91 -6.69
C ARG A 201 18.70 5.54 -5.74
N PHE A 202 18.83 6.82 -5.43
CA PHE A 202 17.90 7.53 -4.54
C PHE A 202 16.50 7.62 -5.15
N GLU A 203 16.39 7.94 -6.45
CA GLU A 203 15.12 7.93 -7.18
C GLU A 203 14.49 6.52 -7.19
N ASN A 204 15.29 5.47 -7.41
CA ASN A 204 14.80 4.10 -7.33
C ASN A 204 14.27 3.77 -5.93
N ILE A 205 15.01 4.13 -4.87
CA ILE A 205 14.58 3.92 -3.48
C ILE A 205 13.24 4.62 -3.23
N ASP A 206 13.14 5.91 -3.56
CA ASP A 206 11.93 6.70 -3.35
C ASP A 206 10.72 6.10 -4.10
N ASN A 207 10.90 5.73 -5.37
CA ASN A 207 9.86 5.06 -6.15
C ASN A 207 9.40 3.75 -5.49
N LYS A 208 10.31 2.95 -4.93
CA LYS A 208 9.93 1.73 -4.19
C LYS A 208 9.21 2.04 -2.88
N ILE A 209 9.58 3.11 -2.19
CA ILE A 209 8.88 3.58 -0.99
C ILE A 209 7.45 4.00 -1.35
N ILE A 210 7.25 4.79 -2.41
CA ILE A 210 5.91 5.17 -2.91
C ILE A 210 5.05 3.92 -3.16
N LEU A 211 5.61 2.91 -3.83
CA LEU A 211 4.90 1.64 -4.08
C LEU A 211 4.54 0.88 -2.80
N CYS A 212 5.39 0.92 -1.76
CA CYS A 212 5.04 0.38 -0.45
C CYS A 212 3.86 1.16 0.16
N MET A 213 3.92 2.49 0.12
CA MET A 213 2.95 3.39 0.74
C MET A 213 1.57 3.33 0.08
N THR A 214 1.46 2.90 -1.19
CA THR A 214 0.17 2.54 -1.82
C THR A 214 -0.61 1.50 -1.01
N TYR A 215 0.08 0.66 -0.22
CA TYR A 215 -0.52 -0.36 0.64
C TYR A 215 -0.45 0.00 2.13
N TYR A 216 -0.52 1.29 2.49
CA TYR A 216 -0.34 1.77 3.87
C TYR A 216 -1.21 1.03 4.91
N GLN A 217 -2.42 0.59 4.55
CA GLN A 217 -3.34 -0.14 5.45
C GLN A 217 -2.79 -1.50 5.91
N GLU A 218 -1.83 -2.06 5.18
CA GLU A 218 -1.21 -3.37 5.45
C GLU A 218 0.24 -3.21 5.97
N LEU A 219 0.69 -1.96 6.21
CA LEU A 219 1.95 -1.63 6.86
C LEU A 219 1.72 -1.37 8.35
N THR A 220 2.72 -1.72 9.16
CA THR A 220 2.73 -1.30 10.56
C THR A 220 3.21 0.15 10.69
N SER A 221 2.85 0.85 11.77
CA SER A 221 3.32 2.23 12.00
C SER A 221 4.86 2.32 11.96
N LYS A 222 5.57 1.38 12.59
CA LYS A 222 7.03 1.31 12.54
C LYS A 222 7.61 1.12 11.15
N GLU A 223 6.90 0.40 10.28
CA GLU A 223 7.31 0.22 8.88
C GLU A 223 7.11 1.51 8.09
N ILE A 224 6.04 2.26 8.36
CA ILE A 224 5.79 3.56 7.75
C ILE A 224 6.87 4.56 8.20
N ASP A 225 7.12 4.67 9.51
CA ASP A 225 8.12 5.58 10.07
C ASP A 225 9.50 5.29 9.46
N LEU A 226 9.91 4.01 9.39
CA LEU A 226 11.17 3.61 8.79
C LEU A 226 11.30 4.00 7.30
N LEU A 227 10.21 3.89 6.54
CA LEU A 227 10.22 4.25 5.12
C LEU A 227 10.34 5.77 4.93
N GLU A 228 9.66 6.56 5.75
CA GLU A 228 9.76 8.02 5.72
C GLU A 228 11.14 8.49 6.22
N ASP A 229 11.70 7.89 7.28
CA ASP A 229 13.06 8.18 7.76
C ASP A 229 14.09 7.95 6.64
N ILE A 230 13.94 6.87 5.86
CA ILE A 230 14.82 6.60 4.71
C ILE A 230 14.66 7.68 3.66
N ARG A 231 13.42 8.05 3.32
CA ARG A 231 13.14 9.10 2.34
C ARG A 231 13.76 10.43 2.77
N GLU A 232 13.61 10.81 4.03
CA GLU A 232 14.19 12.05 4.57
C GLU A 232 15.72 12.02 4.47
N LYS A 233 16.36 10.90 4.82
CA LYS A 233 17.83 10.77 4.76
C LYS A 233 18.39 10.80 3.34
N ILE A 234 17.70 10.24 2.35
CA ILE A 234 18.14 10.34 0.94
C ILE A 234 17.90 11.76 0.38
N GLN A 235 16.93 12.50 0.90
CA GLN A 235 16.59 13.87 0.48
C GLN A 235 17.30 14.97 1.29
N THR A 236 18.02 14.62 2.35
CA THR A 236 18.77 15.57 3.21
C THR A 236 19.69 16.49 2.41
N TYR A 237 20.21 15.99 1.29
CA TYR A 237 21.09 16.72 0.39
C TYR A 237 20.46 16.80 -0.99
N ASP A 238 20.18 18.02 -1.46
CA ASP A 238 19.89 18.24 -2.88
C ASP A 238 21.19 18.09 -3.68
N LEU A 239 21.44 16.87 -4.17
CA LEU A 239 22.67 16.51 -4.86
C LEU A 239 22.89 17.37 -6.12
N LYS A 240 21.81 17.83 -6.78
CA LYS A 240 21.90 18.65 -7.99
C LYS A 240 22.38 20.07 -7.64
N THR A 241 21.81 20.65 -6.59
CA THR A 241 22.23 21.98 -6.10
C THR A 241 23.64 21.93 -5.50
N LEU A 242 24.00 20.85 -4.79
CA LEU A 242 25.34 20.70 -4.21
C LEU A 242 26.47 20.61 -5.24
N ASP A 243 26.26 19.95 -6.38
CA ASP A 243 27.26 19.89 -7.45
C ASP A 243 27.63 21.30 -7.96
N GLN A 244 26.66 22.21 -8.00
CA GLN A 244 26.89 23.60 -8.38
C GLN A 244 27.70 24.36 -7.32
N ILE A 245 27.40 24.17 -6.04
CA ILE A 245 28.06 24.88 -4.93
C ILE A 245 29.51 24.41 -4.73
N LEU A 246 29.77 23.10 -4.84
CA LEU A 246 31.08 22.51 -4.56
C LEU A 246 32.14 22.81 -5.65
N THR A 247 31.76 23.46 -6.75
CA THR A 247 32.68 23.98 -7.77
C THR A 247 33.80 24.86 -7.21
N SER A 248 33.55 25.55 -6.09
CA SER A 248 34.49 26.50 -5.48
C SER A 248 35.03 26.06 -4.12
N ALA A 249 34.73 24.83 -3.68
CA ALA A 249 35.11 24.35 -2.36
C ALA A 249 36.59 23.89 -2.31
N VAL A 250 37.24 24.12 -1.17
CA VAL A 250 38.62 23.65 -0.88
C VAL A 250 38.68 22.12 -0.83
N THR A 251 37.61 21.49 -0.34
CA THR A 251 37.40 20.03 -0.33
C THR A 251 36.33 19.67 -1.34
N GLN A 252 36.69 18.82 -2.30
CA GLN A 252 35.80 18.42 -3.39
C GLN A 252 35.38 16.94 -3.29
N ASP A 253 35.76 16.29 -2.18
CA ASP A 253 35.31 14.96 -1.83
C ASP A 253 33.97 14.97 -1.08
N LEU A 254 33.33 13.80 -0.98
CA LEU A 254 32.01 13.65 -0.35
C LEU A 254 32.06 13.27 1.13
N SER A 255 33.22 13.31 1.80
CA SER A 255 33.35 12.85 3.20
C SER A 255 32.55 13.69 4.20
N PHE A 256 32.13 14.91 3.84
CA PHE A 256 31.21 15.70 4.65
C PHE A 256 29.84 15.02 4.82
N MET A 257 29.44 14.14 3.90
CA MET A 257 28.18 13.39 3.95
C MET A 257 28.26 12.13 4.85
N LYS A 258 29.41 11.84 5.46
CA LYS A 258 29.65 10.57 6.20
C LYS A 258 28.59 10.27 7.26
N SER A 259 28.14 11.29 8.01
CA SER A 259 27.17 11.12 9.08
C SER A 259 25.80 10.74 8.52
N ASN A 260 25.38 11.38 7.42
CA ASN A 260 24.13 11.05 6.74
C ASN A 260 24.14 9.64 6.16
N PHE A 261 25.24 9.24 5.51
CA PHE A 261 25.40 7.88 5.00
C PHE A 261 25.40 6.85 6.13
N TYR A 262 26.00 7.16 7.28
CA TYR A 262 26.00 6.26 8.43
C TYR A 262 24.60 6.13 9.06
N ASP A 263 23.84 7.22 9.17
CA ASP A 263 22.45 7.14 9.60
C ASP A 263 21.59 6.34 8.62
N LEU A 264 21.78 6.57 7.31
CA LEU A 264 21.12 5.77 6.27
C LEU A 264 21.51 4.28 6.36
N TYR A 265 22.75 3.97 6.75
CA TYR A 265 23.19 2.60 6.97
C TYR A 265 22.47 1.94 8.14
N LYS A 266 22.24 2.65 9.24
CA LYS A 266 21.41 2.14 10.36
C LYS A 266 19.99 1.82 9.90
N LEU A 267 19.38 2.69 9.10
CA LEU A 267 18.04 2.44 8.53
C LEU A 267 18.04 1.25 7.56
N PHE A 268 19.11 1.08 6.77
CA PHE A 268 19.31 -0.12 5.95
C PHE A 268 19.33 -1.40 6.80
N LEU A 269 19.97 -1.39 7.97
CA LEU A 269 19.98 -2.55 8.86
C LEU A 269 18.58 -2.88 9.40
N GLU A 270 17.77 -1.87 9.70
CA GLU A 270 16.37 -2.08 10.12
C GLU A 270 15.50 -2.67 9.00
N ILE A 271 15.60 -2.13 7.77
CA ILE A 271 14.96 -2.73 6.59
C ILE A 271 15.45 -4.17 6.35
N GLN A 272 16.74 -4.42 6.56
CA GLN A 272 17.32 -5.73 6.43
C GLN A 272 16.65 -6.74 7.36
N LYS A 273 16.47 -6.40 8.64
CA LYS A 273 15.76 -7.26 9.60
C LYS A 273 14.35 -7.61 9.11
N ILE A 274 13.58 -6.64 8.61
CA ILE A 274 12.22 -6.85 8.10
C ILE A 274 12.22 -7.79 6.89
N SER A 275 13.07 -7.51 5.90
CA SER A 275 13.13 -8.29 4.66
C SER A 275 13.59 -9.74 4.90
N LEU A 276 14.56 -9.96 5.79
CA LEU A 276 15.08 -11.30 6.13
C LEU A 276 14.11 -12.11 6.98
N LYS A 277 13.27 -11.45 7.80
CA LYS A 277 12.22 -12.14 8.55
C LYS A 277 11.18 -12.73 7.60
N ASN A 278 10.78 -11.97 6.58
CA ASN A 278 9.58 -12.25 5.78
C ASN A 278 9.86 -12.74 4.36
N ASN A 279 11.04 -13.35 4.11
CA ASN A 279 11.52 -13.93 2.83
C ASN A 279 10.55 -13.79 1.65
N ALA A 280 10.88 -12.95 0.66
CA ALA A 280 10.01 -12.74 -0.50
C ALA A 280 9.89 -13.98 -1.43
N GLY A 281 10.67 -15.03 -1.15
CA GLY A 281 10.65 -16.33 -1.82
C GLY A 281 11.44 -16.37 -3.14
N ASN A 282 12.20 -15.32 -3.47
CA ASN A 282 13.10 -15.32 -4.62
C ASN A 282 14.49 -15.87 -4.22
N TRP A 283 15.28 -16.28 -5.22
CA TRP A 283 16.63 -16.81 -5.02
C TRP A 283 17.55 -15.82 -4.29
N ASN A 284 17.52 -14.54 -4.67
CA ASN A 284 18.44 -13.54 -4.13
C ASN A 284 18.26 -13.34 -2.62
N ASP A 285 17.02 -13.30 -2.13
CA ASP A 285 16.70 -13.17 -0.71
C ASP A 285 17.06 -14.43 0.06
N ILE A 286 16.84 -15.61 -0.54
CA ILE A 286 17.23 -16.90 0.07
C ILE A 286 18.75 -16.99 0.19
N ALA A 287 19.49 -16.69 -0.87
CA ALA A 287 20.94 -16.70 -0.88
C ALA A 287 21.50 -15.65 0.10
N TYR A 288 20.91 -14.45 0.12
CA TYR A 288 21.30 -13.39 1.04
C TYR A 288 21.08 -13.81 2.49
N LYS A 289 19.93 -14.40 2.84
CA LYS A 289 19.66 -14.88 4.20
C LYS A 289 20.59 -16.00 4.63
N ALA A 290 20.89 -16.96 3.74
CA ALA A 290 21.87 -17.99 4.02
C ALA A 290 23.27 -17.41 4.26
N SER A 291 23.70 -16.44 3.43
CA SER A 291 24.95 -15.70 3.65
C SER A 291 24.95 -15.00 5.00
N TYR A 292 23.86 -14.30 5.34
CA TYR A 292 23.73 -13.54 6.58
C TYR A 292 23.86 -14.44 7.81
N LEU A 293 23.11 -15.54 7.87
CA LEU A 293 23.17 -16.51 8.97
C LEU A 293 24.56 -17.17 9.08
N CYS A 294 25.20 -17.46 7.95
CA CYS A 294 26.54 -18.04 7.94
C CYS A 294 27.59 -17.07 8.50
N LYS A 295 27.49 -15.77 8.19
CA LYS A 295 28.48 -14.78 8.64
C LYS A 295 28.23 -14.27 10.06
N LYS A 296 26.98 -14.24 10.53
CA LYS A 296 26.63 -14.02 11.94
C LYS A 296 27.09 -15.13 12.90
N GLY A 297 27.61 -16.24 12.38
CA GLY A 297 28.04 -17.39 13.19
C GLY A 297 26.90 -18.32 13.64
N THR A 298 25.66 -18.06 13.24
CA THR A 298 24.49 -18.90 13.53
C THR A 298 24.42 -20.09 12.55
N TYR A 299 25.45 -20.93 12.55
CA TYR A 299 25.65 -21.98 11.54
C TYR A 299 24.56 -23.05 11.57
N GLU A 300 24.07 -23.44 12.76
CA GLU A 300 22.98 -24.42 12.87
C GLU A 300 21.67 -23.90 12.29
N GLU A 301 21.34 -22.63 12.57
CA GLU A 301 20.18 -21.97 11.97
C GLU A 301 20.32 -21.88 10.45
N CYS A 302 21.52 -21.59 9.95
CA CYS A 302 21.81 -21.59 8.51
C CYS A 302 21.55 -22.97 7.89
N LEU A 303 22.05 -24.05 8.49
CA LEU A 303 21.81 -25.42 8.01
C LEU A 303 20.31 -25.76 8.05
N ASN A 304 19.61 -25.42 9.12
CA ASN A 304 18.17 -25.65 9.25
C ASN A 304 17.37 -24.83 8.22
N PHE A 305 17.80 -23.60 7.93
CA PHE A 305 17.24 -22.77 6.89
C PHE A 305 17.43 -23.40 5.50
N ILE A 306 18.66 -23.81 5.15
CA ILE A 306 18.98 -24.43 3.86
C ILE A 306 18.20 -25.74 3.66
N LYS A 307 18.08 -26.58 4.70
CA LYS A 307 17.30 -27.84 4.64
C LYS A 307 15.83 -27.61 4.22
N LYS A 308 15.24 -26.47 4.59
CA LYS A 308 13.86 -26.11 4.21
C LYS A 308 13.75 -25.65 2.75
N GLN A 309 14.85 -25.26 2.09
CA GLN A 309 14.87 -24.74 0.73
C GLN A 309 15.16 -25.83 -0.32
N LYS A 310 14.27 -26.83 -0.43
CA LYS A 310 14.47 -28.02 -1.29
C LYS A 310 14.82 -27.66 -2.75
N HIS A 311 14.18 -26.64 -3.33
CA HIS A 311 14.37 -26.23 -4.72
C HIS A 311 15.71 -25.53 -5.01
N PHE A 312 16.41 -25.03 -3.99
CA PHE A 312 17.65 -24.27 -4.14
C PHE A 312 18.85 -24.93 -3.45
N LYS A 313 18.70 -26.19 -3.03
CA LYS A 313 19.69 -26.91 -2.21
C LYS A 313 21.09 -26.84 -2.81
N ASP A 314 21.24 -27.15 -4.10
CA ASP A 314 22.55 -27.20 -4.76
C ASP A 314 23.24 -25.84 -4.82
N ARG A 315 22.46 -24.78 -5.07
CA ARG A 315 22.97 -23.41 -5.11
C ARG A 315 23.35 -22.87 -3.72
N LEU A 316 22.81 -23.46 -2.65
CA LEU A 316 23.11 -23.12 -1.26
C LEU A 316 24.23 -23.96 -0.65
N ASN A 317 24.77 -24.94 -1.39
CA ASN A 317 25.80 -25.84 -0.89
C ASN A 317 27.04 -25.09 -0.40
N ILE A 318 27.33 -23.90 -0.93
CA ILE A 318 28.47 -23.12 -0.48
C ILE A 318 28.32 -22.61 0.96
N TYR A 319 27.12 -22.16 1.33
CA TYR A 319 26.82 -21.73 2.69
C TYR A 319 26.71 -22.93 3.64
N LYS A 320 26.20 -24.06 3.12
CA LYS A 320 26.19 -25.34 3.83
C LYS A 320 27.62 -25.80 4.16
N LEU A 321 28.52 -25.79 3.17
CA LEU A 321 29.92 -26.18 3.33
C LEU A 321 30.60 -25.34 4.42
N ARG A 322 30.52 -24.00 4.32
CA ARG A 322 31.07 -23.09 5.33
C ARG A 322 30.52 -23.35 6.73
N SER A 323 29.20 -23.58 6.84
CA SER A 323 28.56 -23.88 8.12
C SER A 323 29.04 -25.21 8.70
N LEU A 324 29.22 -26.24 7.87
CA LEU A 324 29.73 -27.55 8.31
C LEU A 324 31.19 -27.49 8.77
N ILE A 325 32.04 -26.76 8.04
CA ILE A 325 33.44 -26.51 8.43
C ILE A 325 33.48 -25.82 9.79
N SER A 326 32.70 -24.75 9.96
CA SER A 326 32.67 -23.96 11.21
C SER A 326 32.15 -24.77 12.40
N LEU A 327 31.24 -25.72 12.17
CA LEU A 327 30.73 -26.65 13.17
C LEU A 327 31.62 -27.90 13.36
N LYS A 328 32.80 -27.97 12.72
CA LYS A 328 33.73 -29.11 12.76
C LYS A 328 33.11 -30.44 12.34
N LYS A 329 32.13 -30.40 11.42
CA LYS A 329 31.50 -31.60 10.83
C LYS A 329 32.26 -32.05 9.58
N THR A 330 33.52 -32.44 9.78
CA THR A 330 34.49 -32.67 8.71
C THR A 330 34.01 -33.63 7.63
N ASN A 331 33.45 -34.79 8.00
CA ASN A 331 32.99 -35.79 7.02
C ASN A 331 31.86 -35.26 6.12
N GLU A 332 30.86 -34.58 6.71
CA GLU A 332 29.77 -33.97 5.95
C GLU A 332 30.26 -32.81 5.06
N ALA A 333 31.23 -32.04 5.55
CA ALA A 333 31.86 -30.96 4.80
C ALA A 333 32.61 -31.51 3.58
N LYS A 334 33.43 -32.55 3.75
CA LYS A 334 34.15 -33.23 2.66
C LYS A 334 33.20 -33.78 1.61
N ASN A 335 32.12 -34.45 2.03
CA ASN A 335 31.09 -34.94 1.11
C ASN A 335 30.41 -33.79 0.35
N THR A 336 30.09 -32.68 1.02
CA THR A 336 29.49 -31.52 0.37
C THR A 336 30.44 -30.87 -0.63
N LEU A 337 31.72 -30.70 -0.29
CA LEU A 337 32.73 -30.16 -1.21
C LEU A 337 32.92 -31.05 -2.45
N ASN A 338 32.97 -32.36 -2.23
CA ASN A 338 33.07 -33.35 -3.30
C ASN A 338 31.87 -33.28 -4.26
N GLU A 339 30.64 -33.20 -3.74
CA GLU A 339 29.44 -32.97 -4.55
C GLU A 339 29.49 -31.65 -5.33
N MET A 340 29.94 -30.57 -4.69
CA MET A 340 30.06 -29.26 -5.33
C MET A 340 31.03 -29.27 -6.50
N LEU A 341 32.26 -29.77 -6.30
CA LEU A 341 33.29 -29.80 -7.32
C LEU A 341 32.99 -30.79 -8.45
N LYS A 342 32.30 -31.89 -8.14
CA LYS A 342 31.80 -32.82 -9.16
C LYS A 342 30.77 -32.17 -10.10
N ASN A 343 29.91 -31.30 -9.56
CA ASN A 343 28.86 -30.63 -10.34
C ASN A 343 29.35 -29.35 -11.03
N ASN A 344 30.29 -28.63 -10.41
CA ASN A 344 30.91 -27.42 -10.95
C ASN A 344 32.32 -27.25 -10.38
N ASN A 345 33.33 -27.41 -11.24
CA ASN A 345 34.74 -27.30 -10.87
C ASN A 345 35.33 -25.90 -11.06
N ASP A 346 34.50 -24.85 -11.18
CA ASP A 346 34.95 -23.46 -11.30
C ASP A 346 35.54 -22.92 -9.98
N THR A 347 36.79 -23.29 -9.74
CA THR A 347 37.55 -22.88 -8.55
C THR A 347 37.88 -21.39 -8.57
N ILE A 348 37.99 -20.77 -9.75
CA ILE A 348 38.33 -19.35 -9.90
C ILE A 348 37.11 -18.46 -9.62
N GLY A 349 35.95 -18.79 -10.20
CA GLY A 349 34.70 -18.05 -9.98
C GLY A 349 34.24 -18.11 -8.52
N PHE A 350 34.43 -19.26 -7.86
CA PHE A 350 34.07 -19.45 -6.45
C PHE A 350 35.23 -19.26 -5.46
N ARG A 351 36.37 -18.69 -5.88
CA ARG A 351 37.59 -18.55 -5.06
C ARG A 351 37.38 -18.03 -3.64
N TYR A 352 36.56 -16.98 -3.45
CA TYR A 352 36.25 -16.41 -2.12
C TYR A 352 35.55 -17.40 -1.20
N CYS A 353 34.88 -18.39 -1.78
CA CYS A 353 34.18 -19.40 -1.02
C CYS A 353 35.09 -20.53 -0.55
N TYR A 354 36.26 -20.66 -1.17
CA TYR A 354 37.27 -21.67 -0.87
C TYR A 354 38.51 -21.09 -0.17
N GLU A 355 38.57 -19.77 0.02
CA GLU A 355 39.69 -19.05 0.65
C GLU A 355 40.19 -19.74 1.92
N ASP A 356 39.30 -20.06 2.85
CA ASP A 356 39.64 -20.65 4.15
C ASP A 356 40.05 -22.14 4.09
N ILE A 357 39.88 -22.81 2.94
CA ILE A 357 40.16 -24.24 2.78
C ILE A 357 41.24 -24.56 1.74
N PHE A 358 41.70 -23.56 0.99
CA PHE A 358 42.74 -23.73 -0.02
C PHE A 358 44.09 -24.21 0.54
N ASP A 359 44.38 -23.90 1.80
CA ASP A 359 45.62 -24.28 2.49
C ASP A 359 45.40 -25.41 3.51
N ASN A 360 44.17 -25.94 3.61
CA ASN A 360 43.85 -27.00 4.55
C ASN A 360 44.11 -28.37 3.92
N GLU A 361 45.07 -29.10 4.49
CA GLU A 361 45.47 -30.45 4.06
C GLU A 361 44.29 -31.43 4.01
N GLU A 362 43.28 -31.28 4.88
CA GLU A 362 42.12 -32.17 4.90
C GLU A 362 41.24 -32.05 3.65
N TYR A 363 41.28 -30.91 2.96
CA TYR A 363 40.45 -30.61 1.78
C TYR A 363 41.25 -30.56 0.47
N SER A 364 42.58 -30.48 0.54
CA SER A 364 43.46 -30.38 -0.64
C SER A 364 43.32 -31.57 -1.59
N GLU A 365 43.21 -32.80 -1.07
CA GLU A 365 43.03 -34.01 -1.86
C GLU A 365 41.76 -33.96 -2.72
N ILE A 366 40.69 -33.34 -2.21
CA ILE A 366 39.42 -33.21 -2.93
C ILE A 366 39.57 -32.21 -4.07
N PHE A 367 40.28 -31.09 -3.86
CA PHE A 367 40.58 -30.16 -4.95
C PHE A 367 41.43 -30.81 -6.04
N GLN A 368 42.50 -31.52 -5.67
CA GLN A 368 43.38 -32.22 -6.62
C GLN A 368 42.63 -33.25 -7.47
N LYS A 369 41.58 -33.87 -6.93
CA LYS A 369 40.74 -34.83 -7.66
C LYS A 369 39.92 -34.19 -8.77
N TYR A 370 39.47 -32.95 -8.61
CA TYR A 370 38.49 -32.32 -9.52
C TYR A 370 39.01 -31.07 -10.24
N THR A 371 40.16 -30.53 -9.84
CA THR A 371 40.74 -29.27 -10.34
C THR A 371 42.26 -29.40 -10.44
N SER A 372 42.86 -28.82 -11.48
CA SER A 372 44.31 -28.77 -11.62
C SER A 372 44.96 -27.87 -10.57
N SER A 373 46.20 -28.22 -10.18
CA SER A 373 47.04 -27.38 -9.31
C SER A 373 47.12 -25.94 -9.80
N ASP A 374 47.30 -25.75 -11.11
CA ASP A 374 47.40 -24.43 -11.74
C ASP A 374 46.15 -23.57 -11.54
N ASN A 375 44.96 -24.18 -11.55
CA ASN A 375 43.71 -23.43 -11.36
C ASN A 375 43.54 -23.00 -9.89
N VAL A 376 43.93 -23.87 -8.95
CA VAL A 376 43.96 -23.52 -7.52
C VAL A 376 44.94 -22.38 -7.28
N GLU A 377 46.15 -22.48 -7.85
CA GLU A 377 47.17 -21.43 -7.71
C GLU A 377 46.72 -20.10 -8.36
N LYS A 378 46.11 -20.15 -9.54
CA LYS A 378 45.49 -18.97 -10.17
C LYS A 378 44.43 -18.34 -9.27
N ALA A 379 43.57 -19.13 -8.63
CA ALA A 379 42.56 -18.62 -7.71
C ALA A 379 43.20 -17.92 -6.49
N LYS A 380 44.22 -18.50 -5.87
CA LYS A 380 44.99 -17.88 -4.78
C LYS A 380 45.65 -16.56 -5.22
N ASN A 381 46.28 -16.56 -6.40
CA ASN A 381 46.93 -15.37 -6.96
C ASN A 381 45.94 -14.24 -7.25
N ILE A 382 44.70 -14.56 -7.67
CA ILE A 382 43.64 -13.56 -7.84
C ILE A 382 43.22 -12.98 -6.49
N LEU A 383 43.02 -13.81 -5.45
CA LEU A 383 42.70 -13.32 -4.10
C LEU A 383 43.77 -12.35 -3.57
N LEU A 384 45.06 -12.67 -3.76
CA LEU A 384 46.17 -11.80 -3.39
C LEU A 384 46.15 -10.46 -4.16
N LYS A 385 45.85 -10.49 -5.46
CA LYS A 385 45.71 -9.26 -6.27
C LYS A 385 44.53 -8.41 -5.80
N GLU A 386 43.40 -9.02 -5.46
CA GLU A 386 42.22 -8.32 -4.94
C GLU A 386 42.49 -7.67 -3.59
N LYS A 387 43.22 -8.37 -2.69
CA LYS A 387 43.67 -7.81 -1.42
C LYS A 387 44.58 -6.60 -1.62
N LYS A 388 45.60 -6.71 -2.48
CA LYS A 388 46.50 -5.60 -2.80
C LYS A 388 45.76 -4.42 -3.44
N HIS A 389 44.77 -4.69 -4.28
CA HIS A 389 43.92 -3.65 -4.87
C HIS A 389 43.11 -2.89 -3.82
N ASN A 390 42.60 -3.59 -2.80
CA ASN A 390 41.94 -2.96 -1.66
C ASN A 390 42.90 -2.11 -0.81
N GLU A 391 44.11 -2.60 -0.54
CA GLU A 391 45.14 -1.85 0.18
C GLU A 391 45.50 -0.55 -0.56
N ASN A 392 45.74 -0.62 -1.88
CA ASN A 392 46.00 0.56 -2.71
C ASN A 392 44.84 1.56 -2.69
N PHE A 393 43.59 1.09 -2.67
CA PHE A 393 42.41 1.94 -2.56
C PHE A 393 42.41 2.73 -1.24
N ILE A 394 42.66 2.05 -0.11
CA ILE A 394 42.73 2.67 1.21
C ILE A 394 43.87 3.70 1.24
N GLU A 395 45.06 3.34 0.75
CA GLU A 395 46.20 4.25 0.67
C GLU A 395 45.91 5.51 -0.14
N SER A 396 45.19 5.36 -1.26
CA SER A 396 44.78 6.48 -2.12
C SER A 396 43.82 7.42 -1.40
N CYS A 397 42.84 6.87 -0.67
CA CYS A 397 41.93 7.67 0.15
C CYS A 397 42.67 8.42 1.28
N LEU A 398 43.62 7.76 1.95
CA LEU A 398 44.43 8.38 3.00
C LEU A 398 45.40 9.44 2.45
N ALA A 399 45.88 9.28 1.22
CA ALA A 399 46.66 10.30 0.53
C ALA A 399 45.80 11.56 0.24
N LEU A 400 44.57 11.38 -0.22
CA LEU A 400 43.60 12.47 -0.40
C LEU A 400 43.29 13.19 0.92
N GLU A 401 43.05 12.45 2.00
CA GLU A 401 42.80 13.06 3.32
C GLU A 401 43.99 13.92 3.77
N ARG A 402 45.23 13.43 3.60
CA ARG A 402 46.44 14.20 3.90
C ARG A 402 46.56 15.43 3.02
N HIS A 403 46.23 15.33 1.74
CA HIS A 403 46.24 16.46 0.81
C HIS A 403 45.26 17.55 1.25
N TYR A 404 44.01 17.19 1.55
CA TYR A 404 42.99 18.16 1.97
C TYR A 404 43.32 18.81 3.32
N LYS A 405 43.88 18.06 4.27
CA LYS A 405 44.37 18.63 5.55
C LYS A 405 45.43 19.69 5.32
N ARG A 406 46.46 19.40 4.51
CA ARG A 406 47.51 20.38 4.16
C ARG A 406 46.92 21.63 3.49
N ARG A 407 46.06 21.45 2.50
CA ARG A 407 45.36 22.57 1.81
C ARG A 407 44.57 23.44 2.79
N HIS A 408 43.88 22.83 3.75
CA HIS A 408 43.13 23.55 4.77
C HIS A 408 44.05 24.35 5.70
N ASP A 409 45.14 23.74 6.16
CA ASP A 409 46.12 24.39 7.02
C ASP A 409 46.82 25.56 6.31
N ASP A 410 47.20 25.37 5.05
CA ASP A 410 47.79 26.42 4.19
C ASP A 410 46.81 27.59 3.99
N HIS A 411 45.52 27.29 3.77
CA HIS A 411 44.48 28.31 3.62
C HIS A 411 44.23 29.07 4.93
N ALA A 412 44.20 28.37 6.06
CA ALA A 412 44.07 28.98 7.38
C ALA A 412 45.26 29.89 7.71
N ALA A 413 46.48 29.46 7.41
CA ALA A 413 47.69 30.26 7.55
C ALA A 413 47.67 31.51 6.66
N PHE A 414 47.21 31.36 5.41
CA PHE A 414 47.02 32.48 4.48
C PHE A 414 46.03 33.51 5.03
N ILE A 415 44.84 33.09 5.50
CA ILE A 415 43.84 33.99 6.10
C ILE A 415 44.42 34.69 7.34
N ALA A 416 45.12 33.97 8.21
CA ALA A 416 45.75 34.53 9.40
C ALA A 416 46.80 35.60 9.03
N SER A 417 47.61 35.36 7.99
CA SER A 417 48.59 36.33 7.49
C SER A 417 47.92 37.59 6.93
N LYS A 418 46.81 37.44 6.18
CA LYS A 418 46.03 38.56 5.64
C LYS A 418 45.39 39.39 6.74
N LYS A 419 44.81 38.75 7.77
CA LYS A 419 44.28 39.44 8.94
C LYS A 419 45.36 40.28 9.64
N LYS A 420 46.54 39.70 9.89
CA LYS A 420 47.68 40.44 10.48
C LYS A 420 48.10 41.65 9.64
N GLN A 421 48.16 41.52 8.31
CA GLN A 421 48.47 42.64 7.42
C GLN A 421 47.42 43.75 7.47
N ILE A 422 46.13 43.38 7.56
CA ILE A 422 45.02 44.34 7.68
C ILE A 422 45.09 45.07 9.02
N THR A 423 45.26 44.35 10.14
CA THR A 423 45.40 44.95 11.48
C THR A 423 46.58 45.93 11.52
N PHE A 424 47.75 45.52 11.02
CA PHE A 424 48.92 46.41 10.95
C PHE A 424 48.66 47.69 10.14
N ARG A 425 47.93 47.60 9.03
CA ARG A 425 47.55 48.78 8.23
C ARG A 425 46.59 49.70 8.99
N ILE A 426 45.63 49.15 9.73
CA ILE A 426 44.69 49.92 10.55
C ILE A 426 45.45 50.65 11.66
N ASP A 427 46.32 49.95 12.40
CA ASP A 427 47.09 50.51 13.51
C ASP A 427 48.05 51.61 13.04
N LYS A 428 48.69 51.42 11.87
CA LYS A 428 49.53 52.44 11.24
C LYS A 428 48.72 53.69 10.85
N ASN A 429 47.56 53.51 10.23
CA ASN A 429 46.69 54.63 9.84
C ASN A 429 46.13 55.36 11.06
N HIS A 430 45.80 54.63 12.14
CA HIS A 430 45.35 55.24 13.39
C HIS A 430 46.46 56.06 14.04
N SER A 431 47.69 55.53 14.11
CA SER A 431 48.86 56.23 14.66
C SER A 431 49.18 57.50 13.88
N GLN A 432 49.07 57.47 12.55
CA GLN A 432 49.28 58.65 11.70
C GLN A 432 48.23 59.74 11.91
N ARG A 433 46.96 59.38 12.16
CA ARG A 433 45.91 60.35 12.50
C ARG A 433 46.12 61.00 13.86
N THR A 434 46.51 60.23 14.88
CA THR A 434 46.75 60.75 16.23
C THR A 434 47.97 61.67 16.32
N ILE A 435 48.95 61.51 15.42
CA ILE A 435 50.10 62.41 15.29
C ILE A 435 49.76 63.68 14.50
N GLY A 436 48.83 63.63 13.54
CA GLY A 436 48.40 64.81 12.78
C GLY A 436 47.41 65.73 13.52
N GLU A 437 46.78 65.24 14.59
CA GLU A 437 45.84 66.01 15.44
C GLU A 437 46.50 66.63 16.69
N ARG A 438 47.79 66.31 16.94
CA ARG A 438 48.62 66.94 17.97
C ARG A 438 49.59 67.91 17.31
#